data_AF-A0A5N6IAM1-F1
#
_entry.id   AF-A0A5N6IAM1-F1
#
_cell.length_a   1.000
_cell.length_b   1.000
_cell.length_c   1.000
_cell.angle_alpha   90.00
_cell.angle_beta   90.00
_cell.angle_gamma   90.00
#
_symmetry.space_group_name_H-M   'P 1'
#
loop_
_entity.id
_entity.type
_entity.pdbx_description
1 polymer ?
#
loop_
_entity_poly.entity_id
_entity_poly.type
_entity_poly.pdbx_seq_one_letter_code
_entity_poly.pdbx_strand_id
1 'polypeptide(L)'
;MMLTQDSLPLIATLSGVSLHTFVYRFGEWDTTSMLLVQIYTFIFVGGNLTAYLDLLTWTGLRLSPAAFWSLFCYHILGIYCSMLAYRLLLHRLRRFPGPFFGRLTNFYATTLTVNLQKPQEVQKLHREYGDYVRLGPGHLSIADPEAVQVIYGTQSPVTKGPWYTVLEPRVPLVMVRDKQEHARRRKVWDQGFSTKALRYYEPRVSKYTDNLLQVIHKNAGKPIDVARWFMYFSFDVMVDLSFGKASNMLVDGKESYILRTIRTDMAKIAYFSHLAWLFPFTKRLPFLNGNLLRLWRWIAEQVSERAQCEPERPDVFSWILNHYRQGPKSHQDTLNLHGDAHLIVVAGSDTVSTTLTNRFQSPNPSGLQRVTPAEGLSNGDKFIPGNVIVQVPTYTVYRDSRAFERPEEFIPERWTTRSELVKDRSAFIPFGLGPYSCVGKRLAWMELRRVIAVILHSYDVALAPGQSAKAFWEGQMDTFTLVTPPLELVFTEREHV
;
A
#
# COMPACT_ATOMS: atom_id res chain seq x y z
N MET A 1 -33.95 32.27 26.83
CA MET A 1 -33.73 32.90 25.51
C MET A 1 -34.70 32.26 24.54
N MET A 2 -35.77 32.96 24.13
CA MET A 2 -36.72 32.41 23.16
C MET A 2 -36.00 32.23 21.82
N LEU A 3 -36.07 31.04 21.23
CA LEU A 3 -35.53 30.74 19.91
C LEU A 3 -36.33 31.56 18.88
N THR A 4 -35.78 32.68 18.41
CA THR A 4 -36.36 33.44 17.30
C THR A 4 -35.95 32.78 15.98
N GLN A 5 -36.79 32.87 14.93
CA GLN A 5 -36.45 32.32 13.60
C GLN A 5 -35.10 32.84 13.08
N ASP A 6 -34.73 34.08 13.41
CA ASP A 6 -33.46 34.70 13.04
C ASP A 6 -32.23 34.03 13.66
N SER A 7 -32.40 33.33 14.79
CA SER A 7 -31.30 32.62 15.47
C SER A 7 -30.99 31.24 14.90
N LEU A 8 -31.89 30.68 14.06
CA LEU A 8 -31.78 29.31 13.57
C LEU A 8 -30.53 29.04 12.71
N PRO A 9 -30.12 29.93 11.77
CA PRO A 9 -28.87 29.75 11.01
C PRO A 9 -27.63 29.65 11.91
N LEU A 10 -27.54 30.52 12.93
CA LEU A 10 -26.43 30.51 13.87
C LEU A 10 -26.39 29.20 14.67
N ILE A 11 -27.54 28.74 15.15
CA ILE A 11 -27.65 27.47 15.88
C ILE A 11 -27.25 26.29 14.98
N ALA A 12 -27.70 26.28 13.73
CA ALA A 12 -27.33 25.26 12.77
C ALA A 12 -25.80 25.26 12.53
N THR A 13 -25.18 26.41 12.32
CA THR A 13 -23.71 26.51 12.21
C THR A 13 -23.00 26.04 13.49
N LEU A 14 -23.45 26.46 14.67
CA LEU A 14 -22.87 26.04 15.96
C LEU A 14 -23.02 24.53 16.20
N SER A 15 -24.10 23.91 15.72
CA SER A 15 -24.26 22.45 15.78
C SER A 15 -23.21 21.74 14.94
N GLY A 16 -22.89 22.26 13.74
CA GLY A 16 -21.82 21.74 12.89
C GLY A 16 -20.44 21.93 13.51
N VAL A 17 -20.18 23.11 14.07
CA VAL A 17 -18.93 23.40 14.82
C VAL A 17 -18.77 22.45 16.00
N SER A 18 -19.84 22.20 16.75
CA SER A 18 -19.85 21.27 17.89
C SER A 18 -19.55 19.84 17.44
N LEU A 19 -20.20 19.37 16.38
CA LEU A 19 -19.98 18.02 15.85
C LEU A 19 -18.53 17.83 15.37
N HIS A 20 -17.96 18.82 14.68
CA HIS A 20 -16.53 18.77 14.35
C HIS A 20 -15.66 18.72 15.62
N THR A 21 -15.93 19.60 16.59
CA THR A 21 -15.06 19.80 17.76
C THR A 21 -15.06 18.62 18.71
N PHE A 22 -16.23 18.02 18.97
CA PHE A 22 -16.41 16.98 19.97
C PHE A 22 -16.47 15.57 19.38
N VAL A 23 -16.73 15.41 18.08
CA VAL A 23 -16.87 14.10 17.43
C VAL A 23 -15.81 13.90 16.35
N TYR A 24 -15.83 14.67 15.25
CA TYR A 24 -14.98 14.36 14.09
C TYR A 24 -13.47 14.59 14.29
N ARG A 25 -13.06 15.26 15.37
CA ARG A 25 -11.65 15.37 15.75
C ARG A 25 -11.06 14.10 16.37
N PHE A 26 -11.91 13.16 16.79
CA PHE A 26 -11.51 11.96 17.51
C PHE A 26 -11.83 10.71 16.71
N GLY A 27 -10.90 9.76 16.67
CA GLY A 27 -11.07 8.49 15.95
C GLY A 27 -10.78 8.55 14.45
N GLU A 28 -10.98 7.42 13.79
CA GLU A 28 -10.81 7.23 12.36
C GLU A 28 -12.18 7.07 11.69
N TRP A 29 -12.50 7.96 10.74
CA TRP A 29 -13.81 8.01 10.09
C TRP A 29 -13.79 7.46 8.66
N ASP A 30 -12.63 7.01 8.18
CA ASP A 30 -12.46 6.54 6.79
C ASP A 30 -13.30 5.29 6.50
N THR A 31 -13.36 4.31 7.39
CA THR A 31 -14.09 3.04 7.18
C THR A 31 -15.61 3.20 7.31
N THR A 32 -16.06 4.21 8.06
CA THR A 32 -17.48 4.52 8.32
C THR A 32 -18.03 5.61 7.40
N SER A 33 -17.25 6.09 6.43
CA SER A 33 -17.62 7.19 5.53
C SER A 33 -18.96 7.00 4.81
N MET A 34 -19.26 5.78 4.34
CA MET A 34 -20.55 5.46 3.73
C MET A 34 -21.70 5.55 4.73
N LEU A 35 -21.49 5.08 5.96
CA LEU A 35 -22.52 5.16 7.01
C LEU A 35 -22.82 6.63 7.34
N LEU A 36 -21.79 7.49 7.40
CA LEU A 36 -21.99 8.92 7.58
C LEU A 36 -22.84 9.50 6.45
N VAL A 37 -22.55 9.18 5.18
CA VAL A 37 -23.37 9.63 4.05
C VAL A 37 -24.82 9.13 4.17
N GLN A 38 -25.04 7.89 4.56
CA GLN A 38 -26.38 7.33 4.77
C GLN A 38 -27.14 8.05 5.88
N ILE A 39 -26.48 8.32 7.03
CA ILE A 39 -27.07 9.07 8.15
C ILE A 39 -27.45 10.48 7.69
N TYR A 40 -26.55 11.21 7.03
CA TYR A 40 -26.83 12.56 6.53
C TYR A 40 -27.93 12.57 5.47
N THR A 41 -27.97 11.57 4.60
CA THR A 41 -29.05 11.42 3.60
C THR A 41 -30.39 11.14 4.27
N PHE A 42 -30.41 10.29 5.30
CA PHE A 42 -31.64 10.00 6.06
C PHE A 42 -32.14 11.22 6.82
N ILE A 43 -31.26 11.95 7.52
CA ILE A 43 -31.60 13.21 8.19
C ILE A 43 -32.13 14.22 7.17
N PHE A 44 -31.48 14.32 6.01
CA PHE A 44 -31.85 15.24 4.97
C PHE A 44 -33.23 14.93 4.37
N VAL A 45 -33.47 13.68 3.95
CA VAL A 45 -34.74 13.26 3.35
C VAL A 45 -35.87 13.29 4.37
N GLY A 46 -35.64 12.74 5.58
CA GLY A 46 -36.63 12.72 6.65
C GLY A 46 -36.98 14.13 7.14
N GLY A 47 -35.99 15.02 7.24
CA GLY A 47 -36.22 16.43 7.58
C GLY A 47 -37.04 17.18 6.52
N ASN A 48 -36.77 16.95 5.24
CA ASN A 48 -37.60 17.53 4.16
C ASN A 48 -39.03 16.96 4.16
N LEU A 49 -39.18 15.65 4.39
CA LEU A 49 -40.50 15.01 4.43
C LEU A 49 -41.33 15.50 5.62
N THR A 50 -40.72 15.61 6.80
CA THR A 50 -41.40 16.14 8.00
C THR A 50 -41.77 17.62 7.86
N ALA A 51 -40.92 18.42 7.22
CA ALA A 51 -41.22 19.81 6.86
C ALA A 51 -42.36 19.92 5.82
N TYR A 52 -42.36 19.05 4.81
CA TYR A 52 -43.40 19.03 3.77
C TYR A 52 -44.77 18.61 4.30
N LEU A 53 -44.79 17.61 5.20
CA LEU A 53 -46.02 17.07 5.81
C LEU A 53 -46.48 17.82 7.06
N ASP A 54 -45.79 18.90 7.46
CA ASP A 54 -46.05 19.69 8.67
C ASP A 54 -46.15 18.84 9.97
N LEU A 55 -45.33 17.79 10.07
CA LEU A 55 -45.39 16.82 11.17
C LEU A 55 -44.82 17.35 12.51
N LEU A 56 -44.22 18.54 12.51
CA LEU A 56 -43.58 19.16 13.69
C LEU A 56 -44.40 20.31 14.29
N THR A 57 -45.68 20.44 13.93
CA THR A 57 -46.59 21.48 14.42
C THR A 57 -46.66 21.61 15.95
N TRP A 58 -46.55 20.49 16.67
CA TRP A 58 -46.51 20.45 18.15
C TRP A 58 -45.31 21.19 18.78
N THR A 59 -44.26 21.48 18.00
CA THR A 59 -43.08 22.23 18.47
C THR A 59 -43.26 23.75 18.38
N GLY A 60 -44.36 24.24 17.78
CA GLY A 60 -44.59 25.66 17.51
C GLY A 60 -43.70 26.24 16.40
N LEU A 61 -42.79 25.44 15.82
CA LEU A 61 -41.86 25.86 14.77
C LEU A 61 -42.27 25.24 13.43
N ARG A 62 -42.91 26.02 12.56
CA ARG A 62 -43.16 25.61 11.16
C ARG A 62 -41.95 25.94 10.30
N LEU A 63 -41.26 24.91 9.80
CA LEU A 63 -40.15 25.04 8.86
C LEU A 63 -40.60 24.60 7.47
N SER A 64 -40.46 25.46 6.47
CA SER A 64 -40.63 25.04 5.08
C SER A 64 -39.47 24.12 4.65
N PRO A 65 -39.63 23.27 3.63
CA PRO A 65 -38.53 22.48 3.08
C PRO A 65 -37.30 23.34 2.68
N ALA A 66 -37.54 24.55 2.15
CA ALA A 66 -36.47 25.49 1.82
C ALA A 66 -35.72 26.00 3.07
N ALA A 67 -36.44 26.29 4.17
CA ALA A 67 -35.82 26.66 5.43
C ALA A 67 -34.99 25.51 6.01
N PHE A 68 -35.51 24.28 5.99
CA PHE A 68 -34.76 23.09 6.43
C PHE A 68 -33.50 22.86 5.58
N TRP A 69 -33.59 22.94 4.25
CA TRP A 69 -32.43 22.87 3.35
C TRP A 69 -31.35 23.90 3.74
N SER A 70 -31.77 25.15 3.96
CA SER A 70 -30.85 26.22 4.36
C SER A 70 -30.15 25.91 5.69
N LEU A 71 -30.88 25.46 6.71
CA LEU A 71 -30.31 25.07 8.00
C LEU A 71 -29.34 23.89 7.87
N PHE A 72 -29.67 22.91 7.04
CA PHE A 72 -28.76 21.81 6.72
C PHE A 72 -27.45 22.31 6.09
N CYS A 73 -27.52 23.24 5.14
CA CYS A 73 -26.33 23.88 4.56
C CYS A 73 -25.51 24.65 5.61
N TYR A 74 -26.15 25.40 6.51
CA TYR A 74 -25.45 26.10 7.60
C TYR A 74 -24.76 25.14 8.57
N HIS A 75 -25.36 23.99 8.86
CA HIS A 75 -24.73 22.92 9.65
C HIS A 75 -23.47 22.37 8.97
N ILE A 76 -23.57 22.01 7.69
CA ILE A 76 -22.43 21.52 6.91
C ILE A 76 -21.33 22.57 6.82
N LEU A 77 -21.69 23.84 6.57
CA LEU A 77 -20.75 24.96 6.57
C LEU A 77 -20.02 25.08 7.92
N GLY A 78 -20.73 24.96 9.03
CA GLY A 78 -20.15 24.96 10.38
C GLY A 78 -19.08 23.88 10.59
N ILE A 79 -19.34 22.65 10.10
CA ILE A 79 -18.36 21.55 10.14
C ILE A 79 -17.08 21.94 9.38
N TYR A 80 -17.23 22.34 8.11
CA TYR A 80 -16.08 22.60 7.25
C TYR A 80 -15.28 23.84 7.67
N CYS A 81 -15.94 24.94 8.06
CA CYS A 81 -15.28 26.13 8.57
C CYS A 81 -14.50 25.82 9.86
N SER A 82 -15.12 25.11 10.82
CA SER A 82 -14.46 24.69 12.07
C SER A 82 -13.25 23.79 11.79
N MET A 83 -13.41 22.83 10.86
CA MET A 83 -12.34 21.92 10.46
C MET A 83 -11.16 22.63 9.80
N LEU A 84 -11.41 23.53 8.85
CA LEU A 84 -10.36 24.27 8.16
C LEU A 84 -9.64 25.24 9.10
N ALA A 85 -10.37 25.97 9.94
CA ALA A 85 -9.80 26.85 10.96
C ALA A 85 -8.92 26.05 11.94
N TYR A 86 -9.38 24.89 12.42
CA TYR A 86 -8.60 24.01 13.27
C TYR A 86 -7.33 23.52 12.56
N ARG A 87 -7.45 23.01 11.32
CA ARG A 87 -6.31 22.48 10.53
C ARG A 87 -5.21 23.50 10.30
N LEU A 88 -5.60 24.77 10.11
CA LEU A 88 -4.71 25.88 9.84
C LEU A 88 -4.05 26.43 11.11
N LEU A 89 -4.82 26.66 12.18
CA LEU A 89 -4.38 27.47 13.33
C LEU A 89 -4.04 26.64 14.57
N LEU A 90 -4.77 25.56 14.81
CA LEU A 90 -4.79 24.82 16.08
C LEU A 90 -4.31 23.38 15.97
N HIS A 91 -4.10 22.88 14.75
CA HIS A 91 -3.69 21.50 14.53
C HIS A 91 -2.32 21.23 15.16
N ARG A 92 -2.17 20.07 15.80
CA ARG A 92 -0.92 19.64 16.45
C ARG A 92 0.31 19.63 15.52
N LEU A 93 0.08 19.49 14.21
CA LEU A 93 1.12 19.54 13.19
C LEU A 93 1.43 20.95 12.65
N ARG A 94 0.87 22.02 13.23
CA ARG A 94 1.09 23.40 12.73
C ARG A 94 2.55 23.84 12.71
N ARG A 95 3.39 23.24 13.58
CA ARG A 95 4.83 23.53 13.68
C ARG A 95 5.68 22.86 12.60
N PHE A 96 5.14 21.86 11.91
CA PHE A 96 5.89 21.15 10.88
C PHE A 96 5.72 21.88 9.54
N PRO A 97 6.82 22.13 8.82
CA PRO A 97 6.78 22.80 7.53
C PRO A 97 6.11 21.92 6.47
N GLY A 98 5.74 22.54 5.36
CA GLY A 98 5.16 21.87 4.23
C GLY A 98 4.19 22.75 3.44
N PRO A 99 3.77 22.26 2.27
CA PRO A 99 2.88 22.96 1.34
C PRO A 99 1.60 23.43 2.01
N PHE A 100 1.16 24.65 1.70
CA PHE A 100 -0.02 25.26 2.32
C PHE A 100 -1.27 24.37 2.21
N PHE A 101 -1.57 23.87 1.01
CA PHE A 101 -2.74 22.99 0.79
C PHE A 101 -2.59 21.62 1.46
N GLY A 102 -1.36 21.12 1.65
CA GLY A 102 -1.08 19.92 2.42
C GLY A 102 -1.51 20.04 3.88
N ARG A 103 -1.60 21.26 4.43
CA ARG A 103 -2.11 21.50 5.79
C ARG A 103 -3.62 21.33 5.89
N LEU A 104 -4.34 21.57 4.79
CA LEU A 104 -5.81 21.69 4.76
C LEU A 104 -6.51 20.44 4.26
N THR A 105 -5.94 19.72 3.31
CA THR A 105 -6.64 18.63 2.62
C THR A 105 -5.74 17.50 2.14
N ASN A 106 -6.25 16.26 2.17
CA ASN A 106 -5.60 15.11 1.56
C ASN A 106 -5.65 15.13 0.02
N PHE A 107 -6.50 15.97 -0.58
CA PHE A 107 -6.51 16.16 -2.04
C PHE A 107 -5.15 16.68 -2.54
N TYR A 108 -4.42 17.47 -1.75
CA TYR A 108 -3.06 17.87 -2.08
C TYR A 108 -2.13 16.65 -2.22
N ALA A 109 -2.12 15.74 -1.24
CA ALA A 109 -1.33 14.52 -1.32
C ALA A 109 -1.74 13.65 -2.54
N THR A 110 -3.02 13.64 -2.91
CA THR A 110 -3.48 13.01 -4.16
C THR A 110 -2.90 13.67 -5.40
N THR A 111 -2.74 15.00 -5.45
CA THR A 111 -2.10 15.67 -6.60
C THR A 111 -0.67 15.20 -6.85
N LEU A 112 0.06 14.80 -5.80
CA LEU A 112 1.41 14.25 -5.91
C LEU A 112 1.44 12.89 -6.62
N THR A 113 0.29 12.21 -6.75
CA THR A 113 0.18 10.89 -7.39
C THR A 113 -0.35 10.94 -8.82
N VAL A 114 -0.76 12.10 -9.34
CA VAL A 114 -1.42 12.24 -10.66
C VAL A 114 -0.55 11.68 -11.80
N ASN A 115 0.77 11.88 -11.72
CA ASN A 115 1.72 11.35 -12.71
C ASN A 115 2.34 10.01 -12.28
N LEU A 116 1.92 9.44 -11.14
CA LEU A 116 2.53 8.27 -10.50
C LEU A 116 4.04 8.43 -10.21
N GLN A 117 4.54 9.66 -10.08
CA GLN A 117 5.94 10.01 -9.74
C GLN A 117 6.06 10.60 -8.32
N LYS A 118 5.20 10.16 -7.40
CA LYS A 118 5.13 10.69 -6.03
C LYS A 118 6.49 10.69 -5.30
N PRO A 119 7.35 9.65 -5.40
CA PRO A 119 8.62 9.64 -4.68
C PRO A 119 9.53 10.83 -5.05
N GLN A 120 9.58 11.21 -6.32
CA GLN A 120 10.35 12.34 -6.81
C GLN A 120 9.76 13.67 -6.32
N GLU A 121 8.43 13.81 -6.34
CA GLU A 121 7.77 15.02 -5.81
C GLU A 121 8.00 15.16 -4.29
N VAL A 122 7.92 14.05 -3.54
CA VAL A 122 8.23 14.04 -2.10
C VAL A 122 9.71 14.36 -1.85
N GLN A 123 10.64 13.87 -2.69
CA GLN A 123 12.05 14.22 -2.61
C GLN A 123 12.27 15.74 -2.81
N LYS A 124 11.59 16.36 -3.79
CA LYS A 124 11.64 17.83 -3.99
C LYS A 124 11.16 18.57 -2.74
N LEU A 125 10.06 18.12 -2.14
CA LEU A 125 9.54 18.73 -0.91
C LEU A 125 10.51 18.59 0.27
N HIS A 126 11.21 17.47 0.41
CA HIS A 126 12.24 17.32 1.44
C HIS A 126 13.46 18.21 1.20
N ARG A 127 13.82 18.48 -0.07
CA ARG A 127 14.87 19.46 -0.40
C ARG A 127 14.46 20.89 -0.03
N GLU A 128 13.18 21.22 -0.12
CA GLU A 128 12.63 22.56 0.18
C GLU A 128 12.38 22.77 1.68
N TYR A 129 11.76 21.80 2.35
CA TYR A 129 11.24 21.95 3.72
C TYR A 129 12.05 21.20 4.79
N GLY A 130 13.04 20.39 4.40
CA GLY A 130 13.86 19.58 5.30
C GLY A 130 13.27 18.20 5.62
N ASP A 131 13.72 17.59 6.71
CA ASP A 131 13.46 16.17 7.00
C ASP A 131 12.01 15.86 7.37
N TYR A 132 11.26 16.81 7.92
CA TYR A 132 9.90 16.58 8.43
C TYR A 132 8.89 17.44 7.67
N VAL A 133 8.16 16.82 6.74
CA VAL A 133 7.27 17.54 5.83
C VAL A 133 5.82 17.12 6.02
N ARG A 134 4.94 18.09 6.25
CA ARG A 134 3.49 17.88 6.33
C ARG A 134 2.87 17.76 4.94
N LEU A 135 2.60 16.53 4.52
CA LEU A 135 1.97 16.21 3.22
C LEU A 135 0.42 16.22 3.28
N GLY A 136 -0.15 16.07 4.47
CA GLY A 136 -1.61 16.06 4.66
C GLY A 136 -2.00 16.62 6.03
N PRO A 137 -3.30 16.88 6.30
CA PRO A 137 -3.76 17.48 7.54
C PRO A 137 -3.22 16.78 8.78
N GLY A 138 -3.21 15.44 8.77
CA GLY A 138 -2.67 14.59 9.83
C GLY A 138 -1.53 13.67 9.39
N HIS A 139 -0.76 14.05 8.34
CA HIS A 139 0.27 13.19 7.74
C HIS A 139 1.63 13.91 7.63
N LEU A 140 2.67 13.30 8.19
CA LEU A 140 4.07 13.69 8.03
C LEU A 140 4.85 12.66 7.21
N SER A 141 5.61 13.15 6.23
CA SER A 141 6.71 12.41 5.62
C SER A 141 8.01 12.76 6.35
N ILE A 142 8.81 11.75 6.68
CA ILE A 142 10.00 11.90 7.53
C ILE A 142 11.20 11.27 6.79
N ALA A 143 12.09 12.10 6.28
CA ALA A 143 13.30 11.71 5.55
C ALA A 143 14.57 11.73 6.42
N ASP A 144 14.41 11.71 7.75
CA ASP A 144 15.51 11.53 8.70
C ASP A 144 15.91 10.04 8.76
N PRO A 145 17.18 9.67 8.45
CA PRO A 145 17.67 8.30 8.56
C PRO A 145 17.46 7.67 9.96
N GLU A 146 17.61 8.43 11.04
CA GLU A 146 17.47 7.92 12.40
C GLU A 146 16.01 7.54 12.72
N ALA A 147 15.06 8.22 12.09
CA ALA A 147 13.63 7.95 12.26
C ALA A 147 13.23 6.55 11.74
N VAL A 148 14.04 5.91 10.88
CA VAL A 148 13.79 4.55 10.39
C VAL A 148 13.68 3.56 11.56
N GLN A 149 14.62 3.62 12.50
CA GLN A 149 14.63 2.73 13.66
C GLN A 149 13.50 3.08 14.63
N VAL A 150 13.23 4.37 14.84
CA VAL A 150 12.17 4.83 15.74
C VAL A 150 10.78 4.42 15.23
N ILE A 151 10.55 4.45 13.91
CA ILE A 151 9.23 4.16 13.29
C ILE A 151 9.06 2.69 12.94
N TYR A 152 10.10 1.97 12.52
CA TYR A 152 9.96 0.58 12.06
C TYR A 152 10.72 -0.45 12.88
N GLY A 153 11.53 -0.01 13.85
CA GLY A 153 12.32 -0.87 14.71
C GLY A 153 11.48 -1.81 15.57
N THR A 154 12.15 -2.81 16.14
CA THR A 154 11.50 -3.87 16.93
C THR A 154 10.72 -3.34 18.14
N GLN A 155 11.24 -2.31 18.80
CA GLN A 155 10.64 -1.68 19.98
C GLN A 155 9.71 -0.52 19.63
N SER A 156 9.47 -0.25 18.34
CA SER A 156 8.68 0.91 17.95
C SER A 156 7.24 0.81 18.48
N PRO A 157 6.72 1.85 19.15
CA PRO A 157 5.35 1.85 19.67
C PRO A 157 4.32 2.08 18.57
N VAL A 158 4.72 2.54 17.38
CA VAL A 158 3.81 2.88 16.28
C VAL A 158 3.05 1.65 15.75
N THR A 159 1.86 1.89 15.20
CA THR A 159 1.02 0.86 14.58
C THR A 159 0.83 1.14 13.08
N LYS A 160 0.22 0.21 12.35
CA LYS A 160 -0.13 0.41 10.94
C LYS A 160 -1.23 1.46 10.79
N GLY A 161 -1.10 2.33 9.79
CA GLY A 161 -2.05 3.42 9.56
C GLY A 161 -3.33 3.02 8.81
N PRO A 162 -4.23 4.00 8.55
CA PRO A 162 -5.55 3.76 7.96
C PRO A 162 -5.53 3.11 6.57
N TRP A 163 -4.46 3.25 5.79
CA TRP A 163 -4.32 2.59 4.48
C TRP A 163 -4.47 1.06 4.58
N TYR A 164 -4.12 0.47 5.72
CA TYR A 164 -4.24 -0.98 5.90
C TYR A 164 -5.70 -1.48 6.09
N THR A 165 -6.68 -0.58 5.97
CA THR A 165 -8.13 -0.91 5.95
C THR A 165 -8.69 -1.05 4.53
N VAL A 166 -7.90 -0.76 3.48
CA VAL A 166 -8.38 -0.72 2.08
C VAL A 166 -8.88 -2.07 1.57
N LEU A 167 -8.51 -3.19 2.19
CA LEU A 167 -9.01 -4.53 1.82
C LEU A 167 -10.15 -5.05 2.71
N GLU A 168 -10.56 -4.30 3.74
CA GLU A 168 -11.66 -4.73 4.62
C GLU A 168 -12.94 -5.05 3.82
N PRO A 169 -13.70 -6.10 4.20
CA PRO A 169 -13.58 -6.86 5.46
C PRO A 169 -12.51 -7.98 5.42
N ARG A 170 -11.78 -8.18 4.32
CA ARG A 170 -10.69 -9.18 4.29
C ARG A 170 -9.45 -8.58 4.91
N VAL A 171 -8.92 -9.23 5.95
CA VAL A 171 -7.72 -8.76 6.65
C VAL A 171 -6.60 -9.79 6.45
N PRO A 172 -5.86 -9.73 5.32
CA PRO A 172 -4.64 -10.52 5.19
C PRO A 172 -3.59 -10.10 6.23
N LEU A 173 -2.59 -10.96 6.48
CA LEU A 173 -1.54 -10.70 7.48
C LEU A 173 -0.93 -9.29 7.36
N VAL A 174 -0.60 -8.85 6.14
CA VAL A 174 0.00 -7.52 5.90
C VAL A 174 -0.92 -6.37 6.35
N MET A 175 -2.24 -6.57 6.35
CA MET A 175 -3.25 -5.58 6.73
C MET A 175 -3.61 -5.61 8.22
N VAL A 176 -3.21 -6.64 8.97
CA VAL A 176 -3.49 -6.71 10.42
C VAL A 176 -2.78 -5.57 11.16
N ARG A 177 -3.57 -4.65 11.74
CA ARG A 177 -3.08 -3.46 12.46
C ARG A 177 -2.82 -3.72 13.94
N ASP A 178 -3.62 -4.60 14.56
CA ASP A 178 -3.39 -5.02 15.94
C ASP A 178 -2.09 -5.83 16.05
N LYS A 179 -1.22 -5.45 17.00
CA LYS A 179 0.11 -6.04 17.13
C LYS A 179 0.06 -7.47 17.64
N GLN A 180 -0.86 -7.79 18.56
CA GLN A 180 -0.95 -9.11 19.16
C GLN A 180 -1.50 -10.13 18.15
N GLU A 181 -2.56 -9.77 17.45
CA GLU A 181 -3.15 -10.58 16.39
C GLU A 181 -2.20 -10.75 15.22
N HIS A 182 -1.47 -9.69 14.83
CA HIS A 182 -0.43 -9.83 13.82
C HIS A 182 0.65 -10.81 14.26
N ALA A 183 1.18 -10.67 15.49
CA ALA A 183 2.19 -11.59 16.01
C ALA A 183 1.68 -13.04 16.06
N ARG A 184 0.42 -13.25 16.45
CA ARG A 184 -0.22 -14.57 16.48
C ARG A 184 -0.28 -15.20 15.08
N ARG A 185 -0.83 -14.49 14.09
CA ARG A 185 -0.93 -14.99 12.70
C ARG A 185 0.42 -15.10 12.01
N ARG A 186 1.36 -14.21 12.34
CA ARG A 186 2.73 -14.22 11.80
C ARG A 186 3.47 -15.52 12.11
N LYS A 187 3.26 -16.13 13.28
CA LYS A 187 3.86 -17.43 13.64
C LYS A 187 3.53 -18.55 12.65
N VAL A 188 2.33 -18.54 12.06
CA VAL A 188 1.91 -19.54 11.06
C VAL A 188 2.64 -19.27 9.75
N TRP A 189 2.69 -18.01 9.33
CA TRP A 189 3.42 -17.60 8.13
C TRP A 189 4.92 -17.92 8.25
N ASP A 190 5.57 -17.66 9.38
CA ASP A 190 7.00 -17.94 9.58
C ASP A 190 7.34 -19.43 9.38
N GLN A 191 6.41 -20.36 9.65
CA GLN A 191 6.60 -21.79 9.36
C GLN A 191 6.72 -22.03 7.85
N GLY A 192 5.84 -21.41 7.07
CA GLY A 192 5.85 -21.46 5.61
C GLY A 192 7.05 -20.80 4.94
N PHE A 193 7.82 -19.99 5.66
CA PHE A 193 9.05 -19.36 5.16
C PHE A 193 10.30 -19.80 5.93
N SER A 194 10.21 -20.90 6.67
CA SER A 194 11.33 -21.53 7.35
C SER A 194 12.34 -22.14 6.36
N THR A 195 13.59 -22.34 6.78
CA THR A 195 14.61 -23.01 5.96
C THR A 195 14.15 -24.39 5.47
N LYS A 196 13.37 -25.12 6.29
CA LYS A 196 12.79 -26.41 5.90
C LYS A 196 11.75 -26.25 4.79
N ALA A 197 10.84 -25.29 4.92
CA ALA A 197 9.79 -25.04 3.94
C ALA A 197 10.37 -24.66 2.56
N LEU A 198 11.39 -23.80 2.54
CA LEU A 198 12.03 -23.36 1.30
C LEU A 198 12.62 -24.51 0.46
N ARG A 199 13.08 -25.60 1.10
CA ARG A 199 13.57 -26.78 0.37
C ARG A 199 12.48 -27.48 -0.44
N TYR A 200 11.21 -27.37 -0.02
CA TYR A 200 10.09 -27.89 -0.80
C TYR A 200 9.76 -27.00 -2.00
N TYR A 201 10.11 -25.72 -1.94
CA TYR A 201 9.77 -24.72 -2.96
C TYR A 201 10.87 -24.60 -4.02
N GLU A 202 12.13 -24.83 -3.66
CA GLU A 202 13.29 -24.71 -4.55
C GLU A 202 13.12 -25.45 -5.88
N PRO A 203 12.63 -26.71 -5.93
CA PRO A 203 12.41 -27.39 -7.21
C PRO A 203 11.35 -26.73 -8.08
N ARG A 204 10.31 -26.12 -7.48
CA ARG A 204 9.28 -25.36 -8.20
C ARG A 204 9.90 -24.09 -8.80
N VAL A 205 10.67 -23.35 -8.03
CA VAL A 205 11.40 -22.15 -8.50
C VAL A 205 12.39 -22.49 -9.60
N SER A 206 13.13 -23.59 -9.46
CA SER A 206 14.06 -24.08 -10.49
C SER A 206 13.32 -24.39 -11.80
N LYS A 207 12.20 -25.12 -11.76
CA LYS A 207 11.35 -25.38 -12.93
C LYS A 207 10.94 -24.09 -13.65
N TYR A 208 10.44 -23.09 -12.93
CA TYR A 208 10.03 -21.81 -13.55
C TYR A 208 11.23 -21.00 -14.06
N THR A 209 12.40 -21.12 -13.42
CA THR A 209 13.64 -20.50 -13.91
C THR A 209 14.04 -21.12 -15.24
N ASP A 210 13.96 -22.45 -15.35
CA ASP A 210 14.27 -23.16 -16.59
C ASP A 210 13.31 -22.77 -17.73
N ASN A 211 12.01 -22.61 -17.43
CA ASN A 211 11.04 -22.08 -18.39
C ASN A 211 11.38 -20.66 -18.85
N LEU A 212 11.79 -19.77 -17.93
CA LEU A 212 12.23 -18.42 -18.26
C LEU A 212 13.48 -18.45 -19.16
N LEU A 213 14.43 -19.35 -18.89
CA LEU A 213 15.63 -19.50 -19.71
C LEU A 213 15.32 -20.04 -21.10
N GLN A 214 14.34 -20.94 -21.25
CA GLN A 214 13.88 -21.38 -22.56
C GLN A 214 13.33 -20.21 -23.40
N VAL A 215 12.62 -19.27 -22.76
CA VAL A 215 12.15 -18.05 -23.42
C VAL A 215 13.35 -17.18 -23.84
N ILE A 216 14.33 -16.98 -22.97
CA ILE A 216 15.54 -16.20 -23.29
C ILE A 216 16.31 -16.86 -24.44
N HIS A 217 16.58 -18.16 -24.36
CA HIS A 217 17.29 -18.94 -25.37
C HIS A 217 16.62 -18.84 -26.75
N LYS A 218 15.28 -19.03 -26.81
CA LYS A 218 14.51 -18.90 -28.06
C LYS A 218 14.62 -17.52 -28.71
N ASN A 219 14.93 -16.49 -27.92
CA ASN A 219 15.07 -15.12 -28.37
C ASN A 219 16.51 -14.60 -28.28
N ALA A 220 17.51 -15.48 -28.13
CA ALA A 220 18.91 -15.08 -28.08
C ALA A 220 19.27 -14.25 -29.33
N GLY A 221 20.04 -13.18 -29.13
CA GLY A 221 20.39 -12.20 -30.16
C GLY A 221 19.26 -11.24 -30.57
N LYS A 222 18.05 -11.34 -30.00
CA LYS A 222 16.91 -10.45 -30.30
C LYS A 222 16.50 -9.64 -29.06
N PRO A 223 15.98 -8.41 -29.24
CA PRO A 223 15.38 -7.65 -28.14
C PRO A 223 14.22 -8.42 -27.50
N ILE A 224 14.21 -8.49 -26.16
CA ILE A 224 13.08 -8.96 -25.37
C ILE A 224 12.77 -8.03 -24.19
N ASP A 225 11.49 -7.80 -23.95
CA ASP A 225 10.96 -7.08 -22.79
C ASP A 225 11.10 -7.91 -21.50
N VAL A 226 12.22 -7.78 -20.80
CA VAL A 226 12.49 -8.58 -19.60
C VAL A 226 11.59 -8.20 -18.43
N ALA A 227 11.10 -6.96 -18.38
CA ALA A 227 10.19 -6.52 -17.34
C ALA A 227 8.90 -7.35 -17.34
N ARG A 228 8.38 -7.63 -18.54
CA ARG A 228 7.23 -8.52 -18.74
C ARG A 228 7.54 -9.96 -18.38
N TRP A 229 8.64 -10.51 -18.86
CA TRP A 229 8.98 -11.92 -18.62
C TRP A 229 9.32 -12.20 -17.15
N PHE A 230 9.95 -11.26 -16.45
CA PHE A 230 10.16 -11.36 -15.00
C PHE A 230 8.84 -11.27 -14.22
N MET A 231 7.89 -10.44 -14.66
CA MET A 231 6.55 -10.44 -14.09
C MET A 231 5.85 -11.79 -14.30
N TYR A 232 5.95 -12.37 -15.49
CA TYR A 232 5.35 -13.68 -15.78
C TYR A 232 5.98 -14.79 -14.94
N PHE A 233 7.31 -14.78 -14.81
CA PHE A 233 8.04 -15.69 -13.95
C PHE A 233 7.57 -15.60 -12.49
N SER A 234 7.64 -14.41 -11.88
CA SER A 234 7.29 -14.27 -10.47
C SER A 234 5.81 -14.53 -10.22
N PHE A 235 4.92 -14.20 -11.17
CA PHE A 235 3.50 -14.53 -11.06
C PHE A 235 3.26 -16.04 -11.12
N ASP A 236 3.83 -16.75 -12.10
CA ASP A 236 3.68 -18.20 -12.23
C ASP A 236 4.23 -18.94 -10.99
N VAL A 237 5.39 -18.53 -10.46
CA VAL A 237 5.97 -19.07 -9.23
C VAL A 237 5.01 -18.90 -8.05
N MET A 238 4.46 -17.70 -7.87
CA MET A 238 3.62 -17.41 -6.69
C MET A 238 2.21 -18.00 -6.81
N VAL A 239 1.66 -18.16 -8.02
CA VAL A 239 0.43 -18.93 -8.24
C VAL A 239 0.63 -20.40 -7.88
N ASP A 240 1.76 -21.01 -8.27
CA ASP A 240 2.06 -22.38 -7.90
C ASP A 240 2.29 -22.54 -6.40
N LEU A 241 3.03 -21.63 -5.78
CA LEU A 241 3.27 -21.66 -4.33
C LEU A 241 2.03 -21.29 -3.49
N SER A 242 1.03 -20.64 -4.08
CA SER A 242 -0.24 -20.31 -3.42
C SER A 242 -1.31 -21.38 -3.63
N PHE A 243 -1.38 -21.98 -4.82
CA PHE A 243 -2.52 -22.80 -5.23
C PHE A 243 -2.14 -24.16 -5.82
N GLY A 244 -0.85 -24.49 -5.92
CA GLY A 244 -0.39 -25.73 -6.55
C GLY A 244 -0.76 -25.85 -8.03
N LYS A 245 -0.91 -24.71 -8.73
CA LYS A 245 -1.36 -24.62 -10.11
C LYS A 245 -0.39 -23.83 -10.97
N ALA A 246 -0.38 -24.14 -12.26
CA ALA A 246 0.33 -23.32 -13.24
C ALA A 246 -0.62 -22.30 -13.88
N SER A 247 -0.24 -21.02 -13.90
CA SER A 247 -0.88 -20.00 -14.75
C SER A 247 -0.37 -20.01 -16.19
N ASN A 248 0.72 -20.75 -16.47
CA ASN A 248 1.32 -20.97 -17.79
C ASN A 248 1.68 -19.70 -18.56
N MET A 249 1.81 -18.55 -17.91
CA MET A 249 2.08 -17.30 -18.62
C MET A 249 3.47 -17.29 -19.26
N LEU A 250 4.47 -17.91 -18.62
CA LEU A 250 5.80 -18.11 -19.21
C LEU A 250 5.76 -18.97 -20.47
N VAL A 251 4.96 -20.04 -20.45
CA VAL A 251 4.88 -21.01 -21.55
C VAL A 251 4.08 -20.44 -22.72
N ASP A 252 2.94 -19.83 -22.42
CA ASP A 252 2.01 -19.31 -23.42
C ASP A 252 2.45 -17.96 -23.98
N GLY A 253 3.31 -17.24 -23.25
CA GLY A 253 3.72 -15.87 -23.56
C GLY A 253 2.58 -14.85 -23.48
N LYS A 254 1.48 -15.20 -22.80
CA LYS A 254 0.25 -14.40 -22.73
C LYS A 254 -0.07 -14.01 -21.30
N GLU A 255 -0.43 -12.74 -21.10
CA GLU A 255 -0.83 -12.23 -19.79
C GLU A 255 -2.16 -12.87 -19.37
N SER A 256 -2.20 -13.44 -18.16
CA SER A 256 -3.45 -13.93 -17.58
C SER A 256 -4.38 -12.76 -17.22
N TYR A 257 -5.68 -12.94 -17.45
CA TYR A 257 -6.68 -11.92 -17.14
C TYR A 257 -6.66 -11.51 -15.66
N ILE A 258 -6.23 -12.41 -14.76
CA ILE A 258 -6.16 -12.14 -13.33
C ILE A 258 -5.02 -11.17 -12.99
N LEU A 259 -3.84 -11.31 -13.61
CA LEU A 259 -2.74 -10.37 -13.43
C LEU A 259 -3.14 -8.98 -13.92
N ARG A 260 -3.79 -8.90 -15.09
CA ARG A 260 -4.34 -7.64 -15.61
C ARG A 260 -5.33 -6.99 -14.65
N THR A 261 -6.18 -7.80 -14.00
CA THR A 261 -7.14 -7.32 -13.00
C THR A 261 -6.42 -6.75 -11.78
N ILE A 262 -5.42 -7.46 -11.23
CA ILE A 262 -4.61 -7.02 -10.09
C ILE A 262 -3.92 -5.69 -10.40
N ARG A 263 -3.22 -5.58 -11.55
CA ARG A 263 -2.51 -4.36 -11.94
C ARG A 263 -3.45 -3.16 -12.11
N THR A 264 -4.61 -3.38 -12.71
CA THR A 264 -5.63 -2.33 -12.88
C THR A 264 -6.14 -1.82 -11.54
N ASP A 265 -6.38 -2.73 -10.58
CA ASP A 265 -6.87 -2.35 -9.26
C ASP A 265 -5.78 -1.68 -8.41
N MET A 266 -4.52 -2.12 -8.51
CA MET A 266 -3.38 -1.44 -7.87
C MET A 266 -3.19 0.00 -8.38
N ALA A 267 -3.29 0.22 -9.69
CA ALA A 267 -3.23 1.57 -10.25
C ALA A 267 -4.34 2.48 -9.71
N LYS A 268 -5.58 1.98 -9.59
CA LYS A 268 -6.69 2.73 -8.97
C LYS A 268 -6.42 3.01 -7.49
N ILE A 269 -5.91 2.02 -6.75
CA ILE A 269 -5.55 2.18 -5.33
C ILE A 269 -4.51 3.28 -5.17
N ALA A 270 -3.52 3.38 -6.08
CA ALA A 270 -2.47 4.39 -6.02
C ALA A 270 -3.02 5.82 -6.00
N TYR A 271 -3.88 6.18 -6.96
CA TYR A 271 -4.48 7.51 -7.08
C TYR A 271 -5.32 7.91 -5.85
N PHE A 272 -6.00 6.95 -5.23
CA PHE A 272 -6.91 7.21 -4.11
C PHE A 272 -6.36 6.79 -2.75
N SER A 273 -5.09 6.37 -2.67
CA SER A 273 -4.46 5.86 -1.43
C SER A 273 -4.46 6.89 -0.29
N HIS A 274 -4.49 8.18 -0.61
CA HIS A 274 -4.58 9.30 0.34
C HIS A 274 -6.02 9.67 0.73
N LEU A 275 -7.01 9.08 0.08
CA LEU A 275 -8.44 9.30 0.28
C LEU A 275 -9.10 7.98 0.71
N ALA A 276 -8.58 7.37 1.79
CA ALA A 276 -9.03 6.07 2.29
C ALA A 276 -10.56 5.99 2.48
N TRP A 277 -11.17 7.10 2.90
CA TRP A 277 -12.63 7.27 3.01
C TRP A 277 -13.42 7.02 1.72
N LEU A 278 -12.82 7.03 0.52
CA LEU A 278 -13.49 6.70 -0.75
C LEU A 278 -13.68 5.19 -0.97
N PHE A 279 -12.83 4.34 -0.38
CA PHE A 279 -12.88 2.90 -0.64
C PHE A 279 -14.18 2.21 -0.18
N PRO A 280 -14.81 2.59 0.94
CA PRO A 280 -16.14 2.08 1.29
C PRO A 280 -17.22 2.37 0.23
N PHE A 281 -17.07 3.41 -0.59
CA PHE A 281 -17.97 3.71 -1.71
C PHE A 281 -17.66 2.83 -2.91
N THR A 282 -16.39 2.76 -3.32
CA THR A 282 -16.00 1.96 -4.48
C THR A 282 -16.34 0.48 -4.31
N LYS A 283 -16.32 -0.04 -3.06
CA LYS A 283 -16.69 -1.42 -2.73
C LYS A 283 -18.19 -1.70 -2.77
N ARG A 284 -19.05 -0.71 -2.51
CA ARG A 284 -20.51 -0.90 -2.41
C ARG A 284 -21.26 -0.57 -3.70
N LEU A 285 -20.69 0.29 -4.55
CA LEU A 285 -21.32 0.68 -5.80
C LEU A 285 -21.05 -0.35 -6.91
N PRO A 286 -22.07 -1.01 -7.50
CA PRO A 286 -21.89 -2.12 -8.44
C PRO A 286 -21.05 -1.80 -9.69
N PHE A 287 -21.09 -0.56 -10.16
CA PHE A 287 -20.34 -0.12 -11.34
C PHE A 287 -18.87 0.20 -11.04
N LEU A 288 -18.48 0.32 -9.76
CA LEU A 288 -17.09 0.58 -9.33
C LEU A 288 -16.37 -0.67 -8.82
N ASN A 289 -17.10 -1.67 -8.30
CA ASN A 289 -16.52 -2.86 -7.68
C ASN A 289 -16.35 -4.07 -8.60
N GLY A 290 -16.76 -4.00 -9.88
CA GLY A 290 -16.80 -5.16 -10.78
C GLY A 290 -15.47 -5.92 -10.91
N ASN A 291 -14.34 -5.22 -11.05
CA ASN A 291 -13.00 -5.82 -11.06
C ASN A 291 -12.69 -6.55 -9.74
N LEU A 292 -12.91 -5.85 -8.62
CA LEU A 292 -12.66 -6.36 -7.28
C LEU A 292 -13.47 -7.62 -6.99
N LEU A 293 -14.75 -7.65 -7.39
CA LEU A 293 -15.60 -8.83 -7.25
C LEU A 293 -15.12 -10.00 -8.10
N ARG A 294 -14.66 -9.75 -9.33
CA ARG A 294 -14.05 -10.81 -10.17
C ARG A 294 -12.81 -11.41 -9.53
N LEU A 295 -11.92 -10.56 -9.02
CA LEU A 295 -10.72 -11.00 -8.29
C LEU A 295 -11.08 -11.87 -7.08
N TRP A 296 -12.03 -11.44 -6.25
CA TRP A 296 -12.40 -12.22 -5.06
C TRP A 296 -13.14 -13.52 -5.36
N ARG A 297 -13.92 -13.59 -6.44
CA ARG A 297 -14.52 -14.85 -6.90
C ARG A 297 -13.44 -15.83 -7.33
N TRP A 298 -12.50 -15.38 -8.15
CA TRP A 298 -11.38 -16.21 -8.59
C TRP A 298 -10.56 -16.72 -7.40
N ILE A 299 -10.22 -15.86 -6.43
CA ILE A 299 -9.51 -16.28 -5.20
C ILE A 299 -10.31 -17.33 -4.43
N ALA A 300 -11.61 -17.15 -4.27
CA ALA A 300 -12.46 -18.10 -3.55
C ALA A 300 -12.52 -19.46 -4.28
N GLU A 301 -12.60 -19.46 -5.61
CA GLU A 301 -12.52 -20.68 -6.43
C GLU A 301 -11.17 -21.38 -6.25
N GLN A 302 -10.05 -20.64 -6.35
CA GLN A 302 -8.72 -21.22 -6.16
C GLN A 302 -8.53 -21.81 -4.76
N VAL A 303 -8.98 -21.11 -3.72
CA VAL A 303 -8.90 -21.61 -2.34
C VAL A 303 -9.79 -22.84 -2.14
N SER A 304 -10.99 -22.86 -2.72
CA SER A 304 -11.91 -24.00 -2.63
C SER A 304 -11.33 -25.25 -3.30
N GLU A 305 -10.81 -25.13 -4.52
CA GLU A 305 -10.18 -26.23 -5.24
C GLU A 305 -8.92 -26.71 -4.51
N ARG A 306 -8.06 -25.78 -4.08
CA ARG A 306 -6.85 -26.10 -3.33
C ARG A 306 -7.14 -26.74 -1.96
N ALA A 307 -8.29 -26.46 -1.35
CA ALA A 307 -8.70 -27.10 -0.11
C ALA A 307 -9.09 -28.57 -0.28
N GLN A 308 -9.46 -28.98 -1.50
CA GLN A 308 -9.84 -30.35 -1.86
C GLN A 308 -8.65 -31.19 -2.36
N CYS A 309 -7.58 -30.54 -2.83
CA CYS A 309 -6.39 -31.20 -3.35
C CYS A 309 -5.16 -30.91 -2.48
N GLU A 310 -4.59 -31.93 -1.85
CA GLU A 310 -3.35 -31.82 -1.10
C GLU A 310 -2.14 -32.07 -2.03
N PRO A 311 -1.16 -31.15 -2.10
CA PRO A 311 -0.03 -31.31 -2.99
C PRO A 311 0.96 -32.33 -2.41
N GLU A 312 1.64 -33.04 -3.30
CA GLU A 312 2.70 -34.00 -2.94
C GLU A 312 3.78 -33.37 -2.04
N ARG A 313 4.13 -32.11 -2.32
CA ARG A 313 5.04 -31.30 -1.49
C ARG A 313 4.32 -30.07 -1.00
N PRO A 314 4.44 -29.73 0.31
CA PRO A 314 3.84 -28.53 0.85
C PRO A 314 4.22 -27.29 0.03
N ASP A 315 3.24 -26.42 -0.21
CA ASP A 315 3.44 -25.08 -0.77
C ASP A 315 3.35 -24.03 0.37
N VAL A 316 3.31 -22.73 0.08
CA VAL A 316 3.18 -21.70 1.13
C VAL A 316 1.79 -21.76 1.76
N PHE A 317 0.77 -21.98 0.95
CA PHE A 317 -0.61 -21.99 1.41
C PHE A 317 -0.96 -23.21 2.26
N SER A 318 -0.27 -24.35 2.10
CA SER A 318 -0.40 -25.55 2.96
C SER A 318 -0.35 -25.20 4.45
N TRP A 319 0.58 -24.32 4.84
CA TRP A 319 0.76 -23.94 6.25
C TRP A 319 -0.42 -23.14 6.80
N ILE A 320 -0.92 -22.20 6.00
CA ILE A 320 -2.04 -21.33 6.34
C ILE A 320 -3.35 -22.13 6.36
N LEU A 321 -3.57 -22.94 5.33
CA LEU A 321 -4.74 -23.78 5.19
C LEU A 321 -4.82 -24.84 6.29
N ASN A 322 -3.70 -25.46 6.66
CA ASN A 322 -3.67 -26.43 7.76
C ASN A 322 -3.97 -25.78 9.11
N HIS A 323 -3.46 -24.57 9.38
CA HIS A 323 -3.84 -23.82 10.56
C HIS A 323 -5.33 -23.48 10.57
N TYR A 324 -5.88 -23.02 9.43
CA TYR A 324 -7.30 -22.74 9.29
C TYR A 324 -8.18 -23.98 9.52
N ARG A 325 -7.77 -25.15 9.04
CA ARG A 325 -8.49 -26.43 9.25
C ARG A 325 -8.61 -26.77 10.74
N GLN A 326 -7.58 -26.49 11.54
CA GLN A 326 -7.53 -26.77 12.98
C GLN A 326 -8.18 -25.69 13.85
N GLY A 327 -8.38 -24.48 13.31
CA GLY A 327 -8.94 -23.34 14.02
C GLY A 327 -10.45 -23.15 13.88
N PRO A 328 -10.97 -22.06 14.48
CA PRO A 328 -12.32 -21.57 14.23
C PRO A 328 -12.54 -21.27 12.75
N LYS A 329 -13.78 -21.45 12.29
CA LYS A 329 -14.20 -21.24 10.89
C LYS A 329 -15.32 -20.22 10.84
N SER A 330 -15.15 -19.09 11.54
CA SER A 330 -16.11 -17.99 11.45
C SER A 330 -16.12 -17.40 10.04
N HIS A 331 -17.15 -16.61 9.72
CA HIS A 331 -17.19 -15.89 8.45
C HIS A 331 -15.94 -15.03 8.23
N GLN A 332 -15.43 -14.39 9.29
CA GLN A 332 -14.23 -13.56 9.23
C GLN A 332 -12.96 -14.40 8.99
N ASP A 333 -12.87 -15.61 9.55
CA ASP A 333 -11.73 -16.51 9.33
C ASP A 333 -11.64 -16.91 7.85
N THR A 334 -12.78 -17.24 7.22
CA THR A 334 -12.86 -17.54 5.79
C THR A 334 -12.44 -16.33 4.93
N LEU A 335 -12.91 -15.13 5.28
CA LEU A 335 -12.50 -13.89 4.60
C LEU A 335 -10.99 -13.65 4.73
N ASN A 336 -10.42 -13.89 5.91
CA ASN A 336 -9.00 -13.74 6.17
C ASN A 336 -8.16 -14.79 5.44
N LEU A 337 -8.64 -16.03 5.32
CA LEU A 337 -8.00 -17.09 4.52
C LEU A 337 -7.90 -16.68 3.04
N HIS A 338 -9.00 -16.19 2.45
CA HIS A 338 -8.99 -15.65 1.09
C HIS A 338 -8.05 -14.44 0.96
N GLY A 339 -8.02 -13.57 1.96
CA GLY A 339 -7.07 -12.45 2.01
C GLY A 339 -5.63 -12.94 1.98
N ASP A 340 -5.29 -13.93 2.81
CA ASP A 340 -3.92 -14.47 2.90
C ASP A 340 -3.50 -15.16 1.60
N ALA A 341 -4.40 -15.89 0.93
CA ALA A 341 -4.15 -16.44 -0.40
C ALA A 341 -3.84 -15.34 -1.44
N HIS A 342 -4.66 -14.28 -1.46
CA HIS A 342 -4.41 -13.11 -2.29
C HIS A 342 -3.06 -12.44 -1.97
N LEU A 343 -2.70 -12.35 -0.69
CA LEU A 343 -1.44 -11.74 -0.24
C LEU A 343 -0.21 -12.50 -0.77
N ILE A 344 -0.22 -13.83 -0.76
CA ILE A 344 0.88 -14.65 -1.28
C ILE A 344 1.18 -14.27 -2.73
N VAL A 345 0.14 -14.26 -3.58
CA VAL A 345 0.27 -13.95 -5.01
C VAL A 345 0.79 -12.54 -5.23
N VAL A 346 0.07 -11.52 -4.74
CA VAL A 346 0.37 -10.12 -5.05
C VAL A 346 1.69 -9.65 -4.46
N ALA A 347 1.99 -9.98 -3.19
CA ALA A 347 3.21 -9.48 -2.57
C ALA A 347 4.47 -10.17 -3.11
N GLY A 348 4.38 -11.47 -3.44
CA GLY A 348 5.51 -12.22 -3.98
C GLY A 348 5.80 -11.89 -5.44
N SER A 349 4.76 -11.72 -6.28
CA SER A 349 4.95 -11.52 -7.72
C SER A 349 5.54 -10.14 -8.04
N ASP A 350 4.90 -9.08 -7.56
CA ASP A 350 5.17 -7.71 -8.01
C ASP A 350 6.53 -7.22 -7.49
N THR A 351 6.88 -7.57 -6.25
CA THR A 351 8.12 -7.10 -5.63
C THR A 351 9.35 -7.81 -6.20
N VAL A 352 9.28 -9.12 -6.46
CA VAL A 352 10.39 -9.89 -7.04
C VAL A 352 10.62 -9.49 -8.49
N SER A 353 9.56 -9.42 -9.32
CA SER A 353 9.67 -9.00 -10.71
C SER A 353 10.23 -7.59 -10.88
N THR A 354 9.76 -6.66 -10.06
CA THR A 354 10.30 -5.29 -9.99
C THR A 354 11.78 -5.29 -9.63
N THR A 355 12.19 -6.11 -8.65
CA THR A 355 13.60 -6.18 -8.20
C THR A 355 14.50 -6.86 -9.24
N LEU A 356 13.99 -7.85 -9.97
CA LEU A 356 14.71 -8.47 -11.10
C LEU A 356 14.94 -7.44 -12.22
N THR A 357 13.95 -6.59 -12.49
CA THR A 357 14.01 -5.57 -13.55
C THR A 357 14.83 -4.34 -13.14
N ASN A 358 14.65 -3.87 -11.89
CA ASN A 358 15.25 -2.66 -11.36
C ASN A 358 16.00 -2.95 -10.05
N ARG A 359 17.32 -2.80 -10.10
CA ARG A 359 18.20 -3.03 -8.94
C ARG A 359 18.54 -1.78 -8.13
N PHE A 360 18.15 -0.59 -8.62
CA PHE A 360 18.55 0.69 -8.03
C PHE A 360 17.49 1.29 -7.10
N GLN A 361 16.21 0.98 -7.30
CA GLN A 361 15.14 1.52 -6.47
C GLN A 361 14.47 0.45 -5.61
N SER A 362 13.98 0.87 -4.45
CA SER A 362 13.10 0.02 -3.64
C SER A 362 11.81 -0.26 -4.42
N PRO A 363 11.28 -1.50 -4.40
CA PRO A 363 9.96 -1.80 -4.92
C PRO A 363 8.83 -1.00 -4.25
N ASN A 364 9.05 -0.43 -3.05
CA ASN A 364 8.12 0.48 -2.40
C ASN A 364 8.82 1.82 -2.09
N PRO A 365 8.88 2.75 -3.06
CA PRO A 365 9.64 3.99 -2.95
C PRO A 365 8.98 5.04 -2.03
N SER A 366 7.65 5.00 -1.90
CA SER A 366 6.88 5.91 -1.03
C SER A 366 6.98 5.53 0.47
N GLY A 367 7.36 4.30 0.79
CA GLY A 367 7.45 3.79 2.16
C GLY A 367 6.12 3.31 2.75
N LEU A 368 6.14 2.88 4.00
CA LEU A 368 4.99 2.24 4.65
C LEU A 368 4.34 3.15 5.70
N GLN A 369 3.01 3.29 5.61
CA GLN A 369 2.26 4.14 6.53
C GLN A 369 2.25 3.58 7.97
N ARG A 370 2.52 4.45 8.95
CA ARG A 370 2.38 4.15 10.38
C ARG A 370 1.59 5.25 11.08
N VAL A 371 1.14 4.97 12.30
CA VAL A 371 0.50 5.93 13.19
C VAL A 371 1.24 5.95 14.53
N THR A 372 1.61 7.15 14.97
CA THR A 372 2.22 7.37 16.30
C THR A 372 1.24 7.03 17.42
N PRO A 373 1.71 6.53 18.57
CA PRO A 373 0.83 6.27 19.72
C PRO A 373 0.22 7.58 20.27
N ALA A 374 -0.73 7.51 21.20
CA ALA A 374 -1.50 8.67 21.64
C ALA A 374 -0.65 9.73 22.34
N GLU A 375 0.37 9.29 23.07
CA GLU A 375 1.38 10.09 23.77
C GLU A 375 2.39 10.76 22.83
N GLY A 376 2.42 10.40 21.54
CA GLY A 376 3.39 10.88 20.57
C GLY A 376 4.64 10.01 20.45
N LEU A 377 5.61 10.48 19.67
CA LEU A 377 6.83 9.73 19.35
C LEU A 377 8.02 10.69 19.30
N SER A 378 9.08 10.38 20.03
CA SER A 378 10.32 11.17 20.01
C SER A 378 11.35 10.53 19.08
N ASN A 379 11.97 11.34 18.22
CA ASN A 379 13.17 10.99 17.46
C ASN A 379 14.26 12.02 17.80
N GLY A 380 15.20 11.67 18.68
CA GLY A 380 16.17 12.63 19.21
C GLY A 380 15.51 13.86 19.86
N ASP A 381 15.83 15.05 19.35
CA ASP A 381 15.24 16.34 19.78
C ASP A 381 13.83 16.60 19.19
N LYS A 382 13.40 15.82 18.19
CA LYS A 382 12.12 16.01 17.49
C LYS A 382 11.01 15.21 18.15
N PHE A 383 10.04 15.92 18.74
CA PHE A 383 8.79 15.34 19.19
C PHE A 383 7.74 15.34 18.08
N ILE A 384 7.15 14.19 17.77
CA ILE A 384 6.03 14.02 16.85
C ILE A 384 4.75 13.81 17.67
N PRO A 385 3.71 14.65 17.50
CA PRO A 385 2.46 14.50 18.24
C PRO A 385 1.75 13.17 17.98
N GLY A 386 0.98 12.71 18.96
CA GLY A 386 0.27 11.43 18.86
C GLY A 386 -0.87 11.37 17.85
N ASN A 387 -1.28 10.16 17.49
CA ASN A 387 -2.31 9.85 16.50
C ASN A 387 -2.05 10.47 15.10
N VAL A 388 -0.80 10.71 14.74
CA VAL A 388 -0.40 11.26 13.44
C VAL A 388 0.06 10.14 12.53
N ILE A 389 -0.31 10.23 11.26
CA ILE A 389 0.21 9.36 10.21
C ILE A 389 1.65 9.78 9.93
N VAL A 390 2.58 8.83 9.99
CA VAL A 390 3.99 9.02 9.64
C VAL A 390 4.40 8.02 8.57
N GLN A 391 5.28 8.44 7.67
CA GLN A 391 5.80 7.62 6.59
C GLN A 391 7.25 8.03 6.29
N VAL A 392 8.16 7.06 6.19
CA VAL A 392 9.53 7.31 5.72
C VAL A 392 9.60 7.03 4.22
N PRO A 393 9.86 8.02 3.36
CA PRO A 393 9.99 7.80 1.93
C PRO A 393 11.34 7.12 1.63
N THR A 394 11.32 5.81 1.37
CA THR A 394 12.53 5.01 1.14
C THR A 394 13.32 5.51 -0.07
N TYR A 395 12.65 6.05 -1.09
CA TYR A 395 13.30 6.67 -2.24
C TYR A 395 14.25 7.79 -1.82
N THR A 396 13.81 8.65 -0.90
CA THR A 396 14.58 9.78 -0.37
C THR A 396 15.65 9.30 0.61
N VAL A 397 15.30 8.44 1.58
CA VAL A 397 16.24 7.99 2.63
C VAL A 397 17.36 7.12 2.06
N TYR A 398 17.08 6.27 1.06
CA TYR A 398 18.12 5.48 0.40
C TYR A 398 19.04 6.34 -0.46
N ARG A 399 18.66 7.59 -0.71
CA ARG A 399 19.43 8.60 -1.44
C ARG A 399 20.07 9.65 -0.52
N ASP A 400 20.08 9.41 0.78
CA ASP A 400 20.57 10.38 1.74
C ASP A 400 22.09 10.25 1.94
N SER A 401 22.82 11.35 1.69
CA SER A 401 24.28 11.40 1.83
C SER A 401 24.79 11.25 3.28
N ARG A 402 23.91 11.44 4.28
CA ARG A 402 24.17 11.16 5.69
C ARG A 402 24.26 9.66 5.96
N ALA A 403 23.52 8.85 5.20
CA ALA A 403 23.51 7.39 5.34
C ALA A 403 24.41 6.68 4.30
N PHE A 404 24.50 7.20 3.07
CA PHE A 404 25.23 6.56 1.97
C PHE A 404 26.08 7.56 1.22
N GLU A 405 27.38 7.31 1.09
CA GLU A 405 28.24 8.12 0.23
C GLU A 405 27.89 7.89 -1.26
N ARG A 406 27.93 8.95 -2.08
CA ARG A 406 27.53 8.94 -3.49
C ARG A 406 26.21 8.17 -3.71
N PRO A 407 25.13 8.62 -3.06
CA PRO A 407 23.88 7.84 -2.97
C PRO A 407 23.18 7.64 -4.33
N GLU A 408 23.41 8.54 -5.27
CA GLU A 408 22.79 8.51 -6.60
C GLU A 408 23.52 7.58 -7.59
N GLU A 409 24.62 6.95 -7.16
CA GLU A 409 25.42 6.05 -8.00
C GLU A 409 25.21 4.58 -7.64
N PHE A 410 24.98 3.75 -8.65
CA PHE A 410 24.90 2.30 -8.48
C PHE A 410 26.30 1.71 -8.26
N ILE A 411 26.67 1.53 -6.99
CA ILE A 411 27.96 0.96 -6.56
C ILE A 411 27.67 -0.29 -5.73
N PRO A 412 27.59 -1.49 -6.33
CA PRO A 412 27.35 -2.74 -5.60
C PRO A 412 28.39 -3.00 -4.50
N GLU A 413 29.63 -2.58 -4.72
CA GLU A 413 30.77 -2.76 -3.82
C GLU A 413 30.53 -2.12 -2.45
N ARG A 414 29.62 -1.13 -2.33
CA ARG A 414 29.24 -0.55 -1.04
C ARG A 414 28.68 -1.58 -0.05
N TRP A 415 28.20 -2.71 -0.56
CA TRP A 415 27.68 -3.84 0.23
C TRP A 415 28.68 -4.99 0.36
N THR A 416 29.86 -4.90 -0.26
CA THR A 416 30.89 -5.94 -0.27
C THR A 416 32.26 -5.37 0.09
N THR A 417 33.08 -5.01 -0.89
CA THR A 417 34.49 -4.63 -0.75
C THR A 417 34.71 -3.18 -0.35
N ARG A 418 33.69 -2.33 -0.42
CA ARG A 418 33.73 -0.89 -0.15
C ARG A 418 32.74 -0.45 0.91
N SER A 419 32.71 -1.15 2.03
CA SER A 419 31.74 -0.93 3.10
C SER A 419 31.81 0.44 3.77
N GLU A 420 32.93 1.17 3.63
CA GLU A 420 33.12 2.54 4.08
C GLU A 420 32.13 3.53 3.45
N LEU A 421 31.60 3.21 2.26
CA LEU A 421 30.60 4.03 1.57
C LEU A 421 29.21 3.99 2.24
N VAL A 422 29.01 3.16 3.26
CA VAL A 422 27.76 3.07 4.02
C VAL A 422 27.98 3.60 5.44
N LYS A 423 27.56 4.85 5.66
CA LYS A 423 27.71 5.57 6.94
C LYS A 423 26.68 5.10 7.97
N ASP A 424 25.44 4.86 7.53
CA ASP A 424 24.39 4.30 8.37
C ASP A 424 23.65 3.17 7.64
N ARG A 425 23.95 1.92 8.03
CA ARG A 425 23.28 0.72 7.50
C ARG A 425 21.83 0.62 7.95
N SER A 426 21.48 1.22 9.08
CA SER A 426 20.16 1.08 9.71
C SER A 426 19.06 1.76 8.90
N ALA A 427 19.44 2.72 8.04
CA ALA A 427 18.56 3.40 7.09
C ALA A 427 18.12 2.51 5.91
N PHE A 428 18.86 1.43 5.59
CA PHE A 428 18.55 0.55 4.45
C PHE A 428 17.72 -0.66 4.88
N ILE A 429 16.39 -0.57 4.70
CA ILE A 429 15.42 -1.60 5.14
C ILE A 429 14.58 -2.18 3.97
N PRO A 430 15.20 -2.78 2.93
CA PRO A 430 14.50 -3.21 1.71
C PRO A 430 13.43 -4.29 1.96
N PHE A 431 13.51 -5.00 3.08
CA PHE A 431 12.53 -5.98 3.53
C PHE A 431 11.72 -5.48 4.73
N GLY A 432 11.69 -4.18 4.99
CA GLY A 432 11.18 -3.62 6.24
C GLY A 432 12.00 -4.04 7.46
N LEU A 433 11.47 -3.71 8.64
CA LEU A 433 12.13 -3.93 9.93
C LEU A 433 11.10 -4.31 11.00
N GLY A 434 11.58 -4.88 12.11
CA GLY A 434 10.79 -5.17 13.29
C GLY A 434 9.71 -6.25 13.05
N PRO A 435 8.60 -6.21 13.81
CA PRO A 435 7.54 -7.24 13.76
C PRO A 435 6.85 -7.32 12.39
N TYR A 436 6.94 -6.26 11.59
CA TYR A 436 6.34 -6.16 10.25
C TYR A 436 7.36 -6.37 9.12
N SER A 437 8.57 -6.85 9.43
CA SER A 437 9.56 -7.23 8.41
C SER A 437 9.01 -8.31 7.47
N CYS A 438 9.44 -8.30 6.21
CA CYS A 438 8.93 -9.17 5.15
C CYS A 438 9.17 -10.64 5.50
N VAL A 439 8.09 -11.41 5.57
CA VAL A 439 8.15 -12.86 5.82
C VAL A 439 8.71 -13.63 4.62
N GLY A 440 8.45 -13.13 3.40
CA GLY A 440 8.94 -13.69 2.15
C GLY A 440 10.42 -13.45 1.85
N LYS A 441 11.17 -12.76 2.72
CA LYS A 441 12.57 -12.34 2.47
C LYS A 441 13.45 -13.48 1.95
N ARG A 442 13.37 -14.66 2.56
CA ARG A 442 14.22 -15.79 2.18
C ARG A 442 13.83 -16.41 0.83
N LEU A 443 12.53 -16.49 0.53
CA LEU A 443 12.02 -16.95 -0.76
C LEU A 443 12.41 -15.98 -1.86
N ALA A 444 12.21 -14.68 -1.65
CA ALA A 444 12.61 -13.64 -2.61
C ALA A 444 14.13 -13.72 -2.92
N TRP A 445 14.98 -13.90 -1.91
CA TRP A 445 16.42 -14.09 -2.16
C TRP A 445 16.73 -15.36 -2.96
N MET A 446 15.98 -16.44 -2.76
CA MET A 446 16.14 -17.68 -3.52
C MET A 446 15.80 -17.46 -4.99
N GLU A 447 14.64 -16.86 -5.29
CA GLU A 447 14.23 -16.52 -6.65
C GLU A 447 15.23 -15.57 -7.34
N LEU A 448 15.55 -14.44 -6.67
CA LEU A 448 16.47 -13.45 -7.20
C LEU A 448 17.83 -14.08 -7.51
N ARG A 449 18.44 -14.78 -6.56
CA ARG A 449 19.77 -15.39 -6.77
C ARG A 449 19.74 -16.45 -7.86
N ARG A 450 18.70 -17.30 -7.90
CA ARG A 450 18.59 -18.37 -8.90
C ARG A 450 18.50 -17.78 -10.30
N VAL A 451 17.56 -16.86 -10.53
CA VAL A 451 17.36 -16.24 -11.86
C VAL A 451 18.61 -15.48 -12.31
N ILE A 452 19.14 -14.61 -11.44
CA ILE A 452 20.30 -13.77 -11.77
C ILE A 452 21.54 -14.61 -12.04
N ALA A 453 21.82 -15.60 -11.19
CA ALA A 453 23.03 -16.41 -11.33
C ALA A 453 23.01 -17.20 -12.63
N VAL A 454 21.87 -17.82 -12.98
CA VAL A 454 21.81 -18.61 -14.21
C VAL A 454 21.84 -17.74 -15.45
N ILE A 455 21.14 -16.60 -15.47
CA ILE A 455 21.21 -15.65 -16.59
C ILE A 455 22.65 -15.17 -16.83
N LEU A 456 23.34 -14.68 -15.79
CA LEU A 456 24.69 -14.13 -15.93
C LEU A 456 25.76 -15.20 -16.15
N HIS A 457 25.48 -16.45 -15.81
CA HIS A 457 26.36 -17.57 -16.13
C HIS A 457 26.25 -17.97 -17.61
N SER A 458 25.04 -17.97 -18.16
CA SER A 458 24.76 -18.47 -19.51
C SER A 458 24.81 -17.39 -20.60
N TYR A 459 24.65 -16.10 -20.26
CA TYR A 459 24.52 -15.03 -21.25
C TYR A 459 25.32 -13.78 -20.89
N ASP A 460 25.86 -13.13 -21.92
CA ASP A 460 26.19 -11.71 -21.89
C ASP A 460 24.91 -10.90 -22.18
N VAL A 461 24.69 -9.85 -21.39
CA VAL A 461 23.43 -9.08 -21.40
C VAL A 461 23.71 -7.63 -21.77
N ALA A 462 23.00 -7.11 -22.77
CA ALA A 462 23.11 -5.72 -23.20
C ALA A 462 21.73 -5.07 -23.34
N LEU A 463 21.67 -3.73 -23.26
CA LEU A 463 20.46 -3.00 -23.67
C LEU A 463 20.22 -3.22 -25.16
N ALA A 464 18.96 -3.42 -25.56
CA ALA A 464 18.61 -3.51 -26.96
C ALA A 464 18.85 -2.17 -27.69
N PRO A 465 19.10 -2.17 -29.01
CA PRO A 465 19.16 -0.95 -29.80
C PRO A 465 17.92 -0.07 -29.59
N GLY A 466 18.12 1.19 -29.23
CA GLY A 466 17.05 2.15 -28.96
C GLY A 466 16.52 2.15 -27.52
N GLN A 467 16.87 1.16 -26.68
CA GLN A 467 16.54 1.19 -25.26
C GLN A 467 17.36 2.26 -24.53
N SER A 468 16.68 3.25 -23.93
CA SER A 468 17.31 4.33 -23.17
C SER A 468 17.18 4.08 -21.66
N ALA A 469 18.32 4.09 -20.95
CA ALA A 469 18.34 4.01 -19.49
C ALA A 469 17.54 5.18 -18.87
N LYS A 470 17.66 6.39 -19.43
CA LYS A 470 16.92 7.56 -18.97
C LYS A 470 15.41 7.35 -19.09
N ALA A 471 14.94 6.89 -20.26
CA ALA A 471 13.53 6.63 -20.49
C ALA A 471 12.99 5.53 -19.54
N PHE A 472 13.80 4.51 -19.25
CA PHE A 472 13.45 3.48 -18.27
C PHE A 472 13.25 4.07 -16.87
N TRP A 473 14.16 4.93 -16.39
CA TRP A 473 14.04 5.56 -15.06
C TRP A 473 12.87 6.54 -14.96
N GLU A 474 12.66 7.36 -16.00
CA GLU A 474 11.56 8.34 -16.04
C GLU A 474 10.18 7.68 -16.22
N GLY A 475 10.13 6.47 -16.81
CA GLY A 475 8.90 5.73 -17.03
C GLY A 475 8.41 4.89 -15.84
N GLN A 476 9.11 4.90 -14.71
CA GLN A 476 8.71 4.11 -13.53
C GLN A 476 7.53 4.73 -12.81
N MET A 477 6.52 3.94 -12.45
CA MET A 477 5.29 4.44 -11.82
C MET A 477 5.14 3.89 -10.40
N ASP A 478 4.97 4.75 -9.40
CA ASP A 478 4.62 4.36 -8.04
C ASP A 478 3.12 4.06 -7.93
N THR A 479 2.78 2.77 -7.82
CA THR A 479 1.40 2.31 -7.61
C THR A 479 1.20 1.66 -6.24
N PHE A 480 1.94 2.11 -5.22
CA PHE A 480 2.26 1.41 -3.95
C PHE A 480 3.45 0.46 -4.08
N THR A 481 3.42 -0.39 -5.11
CA THR A 481 4.60 -1.06 -5.63
C THR A 481 5.01 -0.36 -6.93
N LEU A 482 6.32 -0.23 -7.16
CA LEU A 482 6.86 0.33 -8.39
C LEU A 482 6.48 -0.55 -9.58
N VAL A 483 5.92 0.05 -10.63
CA VAL A 483 5.73 -0.58 -11.93
C VAL A 483 6.81 -0.07 -12.85
N THR A 484 7.60 -0.98 -13.41
CA THR A 484 8.65 -0.64 -14.37
C THR A 484 8.09 -0.55 -15.78
N PRO A 485 8.58 0.39 -16.62
CA PRO A 485 8.29 0.37 -18.05
C PRO A 485 8.98 -0.83 -18.71
N PRO A 486 8.68 -1.12 -19.99
CA PRO A 486 9.40 -2.14 -20.75
C PRO A 486 10.91 -1.94 -20.69
N LEU A 487 11.63 -3.05 -20.55
CA LEU A 487 13.09 -3.07 -20.55
C LEU A 487 13.55 -4.06 -21.62
N GLU A 488 13.82 -3.55 -22.80
CA GLU A 488 14.28 -4.36 -23.93
C GLU A 488 15.78 -4.67 -23.78
N LEU A 489 16.10 -5.95 -23.57
CA LEU A 489 17.47 -6.45 -23.48
C LEU A 489 17.77 -7.44 -24.60
N VAL A 490 19.05 -7.55 -24.96
CA VAL A 490 19.57 -8.60 -25.85
C VAL A 490 20.47 -9.52 -25.04
N PHE A 491 20.27 -10.82 -25.21
CA PHE A 491 21.04 -11.88 -24.57
C PHE A 491 21.86 -12.61 -25.62
N THR A 492 23.16 -12.68 -25.41
CA THR A 492 24.10 -13.44 -26.26
C THR A 492 24.65 -14.60 -25.45
N GLU A 493 24.55 -15.83 -25.97
CA GLU A 493 25.08 -17.00 -25.27
C GLU A 493 26.57 -16.87 -25.02
N ARG A 494 27.00 -17.26 -23.82
CA ARG A 494 28.41 -17.31 -23.47
C ARG A 494 29.02 -18.61 -23.98
N GLU A 495 30.16 -18.49 -24.63
CA GLU A 495 31.03 -19.65 -24.83
C GLU A 495 31.62 -20.04 -23.47
N HIS A 496 31.25 -21.21 -22.98
CA HIS A 496 31.87 -21.78 -21.78
C HIS A 496 33.26 -22.28 -22.17
N VAL A 497 34.31 -21.54 -21.78
CA VAL A 497 35.71 -21.98 -21.86
C VAL A 497 36.03 -22.96 -20.74
#